data_AF-A0A1V5IVZ1-F1
#
_entry.id   AF-A0A1V5IVZ1-F1
#
_cell.length_a   1.000
_cell.length_b   1.000
_cell.length_c   1.000
_cell.angle_alpha   90.00
_cell.angle_beta   90.00
_cell.angle_gamma   90.00
#
_symmetry.space_group_name_H-M   'P 1'
#
loop_
_entity.id
_entity.type
_entity.pdbx_description
1 polymer ?
#
loop_
_entity_poly.entity_id
_entity_poly.type
_entity_poly.pdbx_seq_one_letter_code
_entity_poly.pdbx_strand_id
1 'polypeptide(L)'
;MQCEIRATAGTGTTFYGNGLNISYSNTISGTISGCSSGLNASYSNTISGTISGCSYGLNASYSNTISGTISGCAYGLFYSYSNTISGTISGCISGLNASYSNTISGTISGCAYGLFYSCSNTISGTISGCSYISRKSINNVLRNNADIGAQTVIYGINTAYEHNRLKCENLNRVDGTHKIYDNYGDVLKTACDGTGDAPSVDPDSGSGYCLEASNIQQNCVDVNSALRIIEDVRIWLAAGTHTLAYKVQTTYTTSVDLVLTIDYIGTDGVITRATKSAAVATRDNDADWTKTITSDSFTTTEDGWITVSLDLVEYEANDEVYVWPKPTIT
;
A
#
# COMPACT_ATOMS: atom_id res chain seq x y z
N MET A 1 -5.88 32.68 -21.42
CA MET A 1 -6.75 32.52 -22.60
C MET A 1 -7.35 31.12 -22.51
N GLN A 2 -8.67 30.98 -22.42
CA GLN A 2 -9.33 29.68 -22.30
C GLN A 2 -9.47 29.11 -23.72
N CYS A 3 -8.64 28.11 -24.06
CA CYS A 3 -8.76 27.38 -25.31
C CYS A 3 -9.52 26.08 -25.09
N GLU A 4 -10.48 25.78 -25.96
CA GLU A 4 -11.15 24.49 -25.99
C GLU A 4 -10.57 23.65 -27.13
N ILE A 5 -10.14 22.42 -26.81
CA ILE A 5 -9.64 21.44 -27.77
C ILE A 5 -10.65 20.29 -27.77
N ARG A 6 -11.44 20.16 -28.83
CA ARG A 6 -12.31 18.99 -29.01
C ARG A 6 -11.84 18.17 -30.19
N ALA A 7 -11.59 16.89 -29.96
CA ALA A 7 -11.61 15.92 -31.03
C ALA A 7 -13.05 15.38 -31.12
N THR A 8 -13.82 15.85 -32.10
CA THR A 8 -15.14 15.29 -32.37
C THR A 8 -15.00 13.99 -33.16
N ALA A 9 -15.16 12.86 -32.50
CA ALA A 9 -15.62 11.65 -33.17
C ALA A 9 -17.12 11.47 -32.90
N GLY A 10 -17.87 11.05 -33.93
CA GLY A 10 -19.26 10.63 -33.78
C GLY A 10 -19.36 9.54 -32.71
N THR A 11 -20.40 9.64 -31.88
CA THR A 11 -20.80 8.70 -30.82
C THR A 11 -20.22 7.27 -30.93
N GLY A 12 -19.45 6.81 -29.93
CA GLY A 12 -18.94 5.42 -29.87
C GLY A 12 -17.55 5.27 -29.23
N THR A 13 -16.81 4.22 -29.61
CA THR A 13 -15.45 3.86 -29.14
C THR A 13 -14.32 4.41 -30.02
N THR A 14 -14.64 5.21 -31.03
CA THR A 14 -13.63 5.71 -31.97
C THR A 14 -13.19 7.09 -31.53
N PHE A 15 -11.94 7.25 -31.09
CA PHE A 15 -11.38 8.56 -30.74
C PHE A 15 -10.23 8.87 -31.70
N TYR A 16 -10.23 10.06 -32.31
CA TYR A 16 -9.15 10.47 -33.22
C TYR A 16 -8.21 11.46 -32.54
N GLY A 17 -6.92 11.12 -32.53
CA GLY A 17 -5.83 12.01 -32.14
C GLY A 17 -5.74 12.31 -30.63
N ASN A 18 -4.79 13.16 -30.29
CA ASN A 18 -4.55 13.63 -28.92
C ASN A 18 -4.94 15.10 -28.82
N GLY A 19 -5.47 15.52 -27.66
CA GLY A 19 -5.73 16.94 -27.41
C GLY A 19 -4.44 17.75 -27.48
N LEU A 20 -3.41 17.26 -26.77
CA LEU A 20 -2.03 17.67 -26.97
C LEU A 20 -1.13 16.44 -27.09
N ASN A 21 -0.28 16.42 -28.11
CA ASN A 21 0.69 15.36 -28.35
C ASN A 21 2.11 15.89 -28.10
N ILE A 22 2.87 15.24 -27.23
CA ILE A 22 4.26 15.59 -26.92
C ILE A 22 4.35 17.07 -26.48
N SER A 23 3.80 17.35 -25.29
CA SER A 23 3.62 18.71 -24.79
C SER A 23 4.49 19.00 -23.57
N TYR A 24 5.10 20.19 -23.54
CA TYR A 24 6.00 20.64 -22.48
C TYR A 24 5.56 21.99 -21.92
N SER A 25 5.45 22.09 -20.60
CA SER A 25 5.30 23.37 -19.88
C SER A 25 4.12 24.24 -20.36
N ASN A 26 3.04 23.63 -20.83
CA ASN A 26 1.84 24.34 -21.23
C ASN A 26 0.97 24.67 -20.02
N THR A 27 0.19 25.75 -20.13
CA THR A 27 -0.92 26.03 -19.22
C THR A 27 -2.23 25.77 -19.95
N ILE A 28 -3.05 24.88 -19.39
CA ILE A 28 -4.31 24.43 -19.99
C ILE A 28 -5.43 24.79 -19.00
N SER A 29 -6.19 25.84 -19.33
CA SER A 29 -7.28 26.33 -18.50
C SER A 29 -8.67 26.09 -19.11
N GLY A 30 -8.75 25.57 -20.33
CA GLY A 30 -10.01 25.25 -20.99
C GLY A 30 -10.29 23.76 -21.06
N THR A 31 -11.19 23.36 -21.96
CA THR A 31 -11.69 21.98 -22.03
C THR A 31 -10.97 21.20 -23.12
N ILE A 32 -10.46 20.02 -22.79
CA ILE A 32 -10.02 19.00 -23.75
C ILE A 32 -11.05 17.87 -23.72
N SER A 33 -11.65 17.48 -24.85
CA SER A 33 -12.60 16.38 -24.84
C SER A 33 -12.69 15.57 -26.12
N GLY A 34 -13.13 14.31 -25.99
CA GLY A 34 -13.37 13.40 -27.12
C GLY A 34 -12.09 12.87 -27.81
N CYS A 35 -10.94 12.94 -27.14
CA CYS A 35 -9.66 12.54 -27.71
C CYS A 35 -9.29 11.09 -27.36
N SER A 36 -8.31 10.52 -28.08
CA SER A 36 -7.69 9.26 -27.65
C SER A 36 -6.95 9.50 -26.33
N SER A 37 -6.06 10.49 -26.30
CA SER A 37 -5.51 11.02 -25.05
C SER A 37 -5.81 12.50 -24.94
N GLY A 38 -6.25 12.97 -23.77
CA GLY A 38 -6.32 14.41 -23.51
C GLY A 38 -4.93 15.03 -23.66
N LEU A 39 -3.97 14.48 -22.93
CA LEU A 39 -2.53 14.72 -23.12
C LEU A 39 -1.79 13.40 -23.33
N ASN A 40 -0.96 13.34 -24.36
CA ASN A 40 -0.09 12.20 -24.64
C ASN A 40 1.38 12.60 -24.55
N ALA A 41 2.20 11.79 -23.88
CA ALA A 41 3.64 12.04 -23.74
C ALA A 41 3.93 13.46 -23.23
N SER A 42 3.30 13.84 -22.11
CA SER A 42 3.27 15.23 -21.65
C SER A 42 4.11 15.47 -20.40
N TYR A 43 4.80 16.61 -20.35
CA TYR A 43 5.79 16.92 -19.34
C TYR A 43 5.58 18.30 -18.72
N SER A 44 5.50 18.37 -17.39
CA SER A 44 5.50 19.63 -16.63
C SER A 44 4.43 20.64 -17.04
N ASN A 45 3.27 20.18 -17.52
CA ASN A 45 2.15 21.06 -17.85
C ASN A 45 1.34 21.38 -16.58
N THR A 46 0.68 22.55 -16.59
CA THR A 46 -0.28 22.96 -15.57
C THR A 46 -1.69 22.90 -16.14
N ILE A 47 -2.55 22.08 -15.55
CA ILE A 47 -3.92 21.84 -16.01
C ILE A 47 -4.89 22.30 -14.91
N SER A 48 -5.52 23.45 -15.14
CA SER A 48 -6.63 23.95 -14.31
C SER A 48 -8.00 23.77 -14.97
N GLY A 49 -8.01 23.42 -16.26
CA GLY A 49 -9.22 23.15 -17.04
C GLY A 49 -9.77 21.74 -16.89
N THR A 50 -10.58 21.31 -17.85
CA THR A 50 -11.26 20.01 -17.83
C THR A 50 -10.74 19.12 -18.94
N ILE A 51 -10.43 17.87 -18.64
CA ILE A 51 -10.18 16.81 -19.62
C ILE A 51 -11.32 15.80 -19.48
N SER A 52 -12.11 15.57 -20.52
CA SER A 52 -13.27 14.68 -20.41
C SER A 52 -13.55 13.80 -21.61
N GLY A 53 -14.11 12.62 -21.36
CA GLY A 53 -14.55 11.71 -22.43
C GLY A 53 -13.42 11.29 -23.37
N CYS A 54 -12.20 11.10 -22.85
CA CYS A 54 -11.05 10.60 -23.60
C CYS A 54 -10.81 9.12 -23.30
N SER A 55 -10.06 8.37 -24.12
CA SER A 55 -9.62 7.04 -23.68
C SER A 55 -8.67 7.17 -22.47
N TYR A 56 -7.72 8.10 -22.58
CA TYR A 56 -6.79 8.44 -21.51
C TYR A 56 -6.94 9.93 -21.20
N GLY A 57 -7.12 10.31 -19.93
CA GLY A 57 -7.00 11.70 -19.54
C GLY A 57 -5.58 12.20 -19.80
N LEU A 58 -4.63 11.55 -19.13
CA LEU A 58 -3.19 11.65 -19.36
C LEU A 58 -2.62 10.28 -19.70
N ASN A 59 -1.83 10.21 -20.78
CA ASN A 59 -1.09 9.01 -21.19
C ASN A 59 0.41 9.30 -21.20
N ALA A 60 1.22 8.39 -20.64
CA ALA A 60 2.69 8.48 -20.64
C ALA A 60 3.18 9.86 -20.16
N SER A 61 2.62 10.35 -19.05
CA SER A 61 2.74 11.76 -18.65
C SER A 61 3.51 11.95 -17.34
N TYR A 62 4.34 12.98 -17.27
CA TYR A 62 5.36 13.18 -16.25
C TYR A 62 5.29 14.57 -15.62
N SER A 63 5.31 14.62 -14.28
CA SER A 63 5.49 15.87 -13.53
C SER A 63 4.48 16.98 -13.83
N ASN A 64 3.28 16.64 -14.29
CA ASN A 64 2.23 17.63 -14.52
C ASN A 64 1.56 18.01 -13.19
N THR A 65 1.05 19.23 -13.12
CA THR A 65 0.24 19.73 -12.00
C THR A 65 -1.20 19.87 -12.46
N ILE A 66 -2.13 19.15 -11.82
CA ILE A 66 -3.55 19.13 -12.17
C ILE A 66 -4.37 19.64 -10.98
N SER A 67 -4.90 20.85 -11.10
CA SER A 67 -5.92 21.39 -10.20
C SER A 67 -7.33 21.32 -10.80
N GLY A 68 -7.42 20.95 -12.09
CA GLY A 68 -8.65 20.84 -12.84
C GLY A 68 -9.38 19.50 -12.70
N THR A 69 -10.25 19.17 -13.66
CA THR A 69 -11.03 17.92 -13.64
C THR A 69 -10.61 17.00 -14.76
N ILE A 70 -10.43 15.71 -14.46
CA ILE A 70 -10.32 14.62 -15.43
C ILE A 70 -11.54 13.74 -15.23
N SER A 71 -12.42 13.59 -16.23
CA SER A 71 -13.66 12.84 -16.04
C SER A 71 -14.12 12.00 -17.23
N GLY A 72 -14.82 10.90 -16.96
CA GLY A 72 -15.43 10.06 -17.99
C GLY A 72 -14.41 9.46 -18.97
N CYS A 73 -13.16 9.25 -18.53
CA CYS A 73 -12.13 8.63 -19.35
C CYS A 73 -12.07 7.11 -19.09
N ALA A 74 -11.48 6.30 -19.98
CA ALA A 74 -11.21 4.91 -19.60
C ALA A 74 -10.20 4.88 -18.45
N TYR A 75 -9.11 5.65 -18.57
CA TYR A 75 -8.15 5.85 -17.50
C TYR A 75 -7.94 7.34 -17.27
N GLY A 76 -8.02 7.79 -16.01
CA GLY A 76 -7.70 9.17 -15.66
C GLY A 76 -6.22 9.46 -15.94
N LEU A 77 -5.35 8.69 -15.29
CA LEU A 77 -3.91 8.64 -15.54
C LEU A 77 -3.52 7.23 -16.01
N PHE A 78 -2.78 7.14 -17.11
CA PHE A 78 -2.24 5.90 -17.65
C PHE A 78 -0.74 6.02 -17.91
N TYR A 79 0.05 5.06 -17.42
CA TYR A 79 1.53 5.11 -17.47
C TYR A 79 2.10 6.47 -17.07
N SER A 80 1.59 7.03 -15.96
CA SER A 80 1.89 8.40 -15.58
C SER A 80 2.68 8.47 -14.28
N TYR A 81 3.65 9.39 -14.24
CA TYR A 81 4.71 9.41 -13.23
C TYR A 81 4.84 10.79 -12.57
N SER A 82 4.98 10.81 -11.25
CA SER A 82 5.35 12.01 -10.48
C SER A 82 4.44 13.23 -10.71
N ASN A 83 3.18 13.02 -11.08
CA ASN A 83 2.22 14.11 -11.24
C ASN A 83 1.66 14.53 -9.88
N THR A 84 1.28 15.80 -9.76
CA THR A 84 0.61 16.35 -8.57
C THR A 84 -0.82 16.69 -8.91
N ILE A 85 -1.79 16.12 -8.20
CA ILE A 85 -3.21 16.28 -8.46
C ILE A 85 -3.89 16.82 -7.20
N SER A 86 -4.30 18.09 -7.26
CA SER A 86 -5.19 18.71 -6.28
C SER A 86 -6.65 18.79 -6.76
N GLY A 87 -6.88 18.50 -8.06
CA GLY A 87 -8.19 18.50 -8.68
C GLY A 87 -8.96 17.17 -8.54
N THR A 88 -9.90 16.93 -9.46
CA THR A 88 -10.77 15.74 -9.42
C THR A 88 -10.48 14.78 -10.57
N ILE A 89 -10.41 13.49 -10.28
CA ILE A 89 -10.47 12.41 -11.27
C ILE A 89 -11.77 11.64 -11.02
N SER A 90 -12.67 11.56 -12.00
CA SER A 90 -13.97 10.90 -11.76
C SER A 90 -14.56 10.12 -12.92
N GLY A 91 -15.40 9.14 -12.61
CA GLY A 91 -16.17 8.40 -13.63
C GLY A 91 -15.30 7.64 -14.63
N CYS A 92 -14.12 7.17 -14.21
CA CYS A 92 -13.19 6.43 -15.06
C CYS A 92 -13.25 4.92 -14.79
N ILE A 93 -12.74 4.07 -15.69
CA ILE A 93 -12.54 2.64 -15.34
C ILE A 93 -11.47 2.55 -14.24
N SER A 94 -10.38 3.29 -14.38
CA SER A 94 -9.44 3.48 -13.28
C SER A 94 -9.04 4.94 -13.12
N GLY A 95 -8.98 5.43 -11.88
CA GLY A 95 -8.46 6.75 -11.59
C GLY A 95 -6.99 6.83 -11.98
N LEU A 96 -6.18 5.95 -11.39
CA LEU A 96 -4.79 5.70 -11.76
C LEU A 96 -4.62 4.28 -12.28
N ASN A 97 -4.00 4.15 -13.44
CA ASN A 97 -3.63 2.87 -14.03
C ASN A 97 -2.14 2.84 -14.38
N ALA A 98 -1.43 1.79 -13.95
CA ALA A 98 0.00 1.62 -14.17
C ALA A 98 0.77 2.93 -13.90
N SER A 99 0.43 3.61 -12.81
CA SER A 99 0.89 4.96 -12.52
C SER A 99 1.71 4.98 -11.24
N TYR A 100 2.76 5.80 -11.22
CA TYR A 100 3.84 5.70 -10.25
C TYR A 100 4.19 7.04 -9.60
N SER A 101 4.44 7.02 -8.29
CA SER A 101 4.97 8.18 -7.55
C SER A 101 4.15 9.47 -7.68
N ASN A 102 2.85 9.38 -7.98
CA ASN A 102 1.99 10.56 -8.05
C ASN A 102 1.57 10.99 -6.63
N THR A 103 1.32 12.28 -6.47
CA THR A 103 0.79 12.87 -5.23
C THR A 103 -0.62 13.39 -5.50
N ILE A 104 -1.61 12.88 -4.77
CA ILE A 104 -3.01 13.25 -4.93
C ILE A 104 -3.54 13.83 -3.62
N SER A 105 -3.72 15.14 -3.56
CA SER A 105 -4.45 15.81 -2.47
C SER A 105 -5.91 16.09 -2.82
N GLY A 106 -6.31 15.83 -4.06
CA GLY A 106 -7.67 15.99 -4.56
C GLY A 106 -8.54 14.73 -4.44
N THR A 107 -9.53 14.60 -5.32
CA THR A 107 -10.54 13.54 -5.24
C THR A 107 -10.40 12.55 -6.39
N ILE A 108 -10.46 11.24 -6.08
CA ILE A 108 -10.69 10.17 -7.07
C ILE A 108 -12.07 9.58 -6.75
N SER A 109 -13.01 9.59 -7.71
CA SER A 109 -14.36 9.08 -7.41
C SER A 109 -15.09 8.42 -8.56
N GLY A 110 -16.08 7.58 -8.23
CA GLY A 110 -16.95 6.96 -9.23
C GLY A 110 -16.21 6.09 -10.25
N CYS A 111 -15.05 5.52 -9.88
CA CYS A 111 -14.26 4.67 -10.76
C CYS A 111 -14.50 3.18 -10.48
N ALA A 112 -14.23 2.28 -11.43
CA ALA A 112 -14.23 0.84 -11.07
C ALA A 112 -13.08 0.54 -10.09
N TYR A 113 -11.91 1.13 -10.33
CA TYR A 113 -10.76 1.08 -9.44
C TYR A 113 -10.20 2.47 -9.17
N GLY A 114 -9.95 2.83 -7.91
CA GLY A 114 -9.18 4.05 -7.61
C GLY A 114 -7.74 3.94 -8.13
N LEU A 115 -7.10 2.83 -7.77
CA LEU A 115 -5.72 2.47 -8.11
C LEU A 115 -5.70 1.09 -8.79
N PHE A 116 -5.09 0.99 -9.96
CA PHE A 116 -4.90 -0.29 -10.65
C PHE A 116 -3.48 -0.42 -11.19
N TYR A 117 -2.78 -1.52 -10.87
CA TYR A 117 -1.35 -1.71 -11.21
C TYR A 117 -0.44 -0.53 -10.80
N SER A 118 -0.86 0.25 -9.81
CA SER A 118 -0.23 1.52 -9.47
C SER A 118 0.71 1.32 -8.29
N CYS A 119 1.80 2.09 -8.25
CA CYS A 119 2.84 1.89 -7.24
C CYS A 119 3.40 3.19 -6.68
N SER A 120 3.70 3.20 -5.38
CA SER A 120 4.37 4.32 -4.69
C SER A 120 3.63 5.66 -4.79
N ASN A 121 2.32 5.66 -5.00
CA ASN A 121 1.54 6.91 -4.99
C ASN A 121 1.22 7.32 -3.55
N THR A 122 1.21 8.62 -3.30
CA THR A 122 0.73 9.22 -2.05
C THR A 122 -0.62 9.86 -2.32
N ILE A 123 -1.65 9.47 -1.57
CA ILE A 123 -2.98 10.07 -1.64
C ILE A 123 -3.29 10.64 -0.26
N SER A 124 -3.49 11.94 -0.17
CA SER A 124 -3.95 12.62 1.05
C SER A 124 -5.35 13.21 0.93
N GLY A 125 -5.95 13.11 -0.25
CA GLY A 125 -7.32 13.53 -0.50
C GLY A 125 -8.35 12.44 -0.23
N THR A 126 -9.28 12.23 -1.15
CA THR A 126 -10.39 11.28 -0.97
C THR A 126 -10.47 10.30 -2.14
N ILE A 127 -10.68 9.02 -1.84
CA ILE A 127 -11.06 8.00 -2.82
C ILE A 127 -12.44 7.47 -2.43
N SER A 128 -13.48 7.79 -3.20
CA SER A 128 -14.86 7.46 -2.81
C SER A 128 -15.75 7.05 -3.97
N GLY A 129 -16.76 6.22 -3.69
CA GLY A 129 -17.70 5.74 -4.70
C GLY A 129 -17.03 4.91 -5.80
N CYS A 130 -15.84 4.38 -5.54
CA CYS A 130 -15.21 3.42 -6.43
C CYS A 130 -15.69 2.01 -6.09
N SER A 131 -15.79 1.10 -7.06
CA SER A 131 -16.13 -0.30 -6.75
C SER A 131 -15.05 -0.94 -5.87
N TYR A 132 -13.78 -0.65 -6.18
CA TYR A 132 -12.64 -1.00 -5.35
C TYR A 132 -11.67 0.18 -5.21
N ILE A 133 -11.06 0.37 -4.04
CA ILE A 133 -9.99 1.37 -3.90
C ILE A 133 -8.76 0.94 -4.70
N SER A 134 -8.36 -0.32 -4.58
CA SER A 134 -7.10 -0.79 -5.10
C SER A 134 -7.20 -2.18 -5.74
N ARG A 135 -6.42 -2.41 -6.81
CA ARG A 135 -6.16 -3.74 -7.39
C ARG A 135 -4.71 -3.83 -7.87
N LYS A 136 -4.02 -4.94 -7.58
CA LYS A 136 -2.64 -5.23 -8.03
C LYS A 136 -1.64 -4.10 -7.83
N SER A 137 -1.80 -3.37 -6.73
CA SER A 137 -1.08 -2.12 -6.48
C SER A 137 -0.29 -2.26 -5.19
N ILE A 138 0.92 -1.71 -5.15
CA ILE A 138 1.86 -1.89 -4.02
C ILE A 138 2.49 -0.57 -3.62
N ASN A 139 2.95 -0.45 -2.38
CA ASN A 139 3.63 0.75 -1.86
C ASN A 139 2.84 2.05 -1.96
N ASN A 140 1.53 1.99 -2.21
CA ASN A 140 0.69 3.19 -2.17
C ASN A 140 0.32 3.51 -0.72
N VAL A 141 0.30 4.81 -0.42
CA VAL A 141 0.02 5.32 0.93
C VAL A 141 -1.19 6.25 0.86
N LEU A 142 -2.22 5.93 1.64
CA LEU A 142 -3.35 6.82 1.93
C LEU A 142 -3.06 7.55 3.25
N ARG A 143 -2.96 8.87 3.24
CA ARG A 143 -2.58 9.70 4.40
C ARG A 143 -3.71 10.62 4.81
N ASN A 144 -4.19 10.53 6.05
CA ASN A 144 -5.30 11.37 6.53
C ASN A 144 -6.54 11.31 5.60
N ASN A 145 -6.73 10.18 4.92
CA ASN A 145 -7.82 10.01 3.97
C ASN A 145 -9.13 10.01 4.74
N ALA A 146 -10.07 10.86 4.32
CA ALA A 146 -11.45 10.74 4.75
C ALA A 146 -12.12 9.62 3.98
N ASP A 147 -12.79 8.75 4.73
CA ASP A 147 -13.86 7.87 4.28
C ASP A 147 -13.43 6.82 3.25
N ILE A 148 -12.75 5.79 3.75
CA ILE A 148 -12.58 4.52 3.04
C ILE A 148 -13.89 3.69 3.05
N GLY A 149 -14.89 4.09 3.86
CA GLY A 149 -16.31 3.73 3.75
C GLY A 149 -16.68 2.25 3.66
N ALA A 150 -17.93 2.01 3.24
CA ALA A 150 -18.51 0.68 2.97
C ALA A 150 -18.08 0.07 1.61
N GLN A 151 -17.12 0.69 0.92
CA GLN A 151 -16.57 0.23 -0.35
C GLN A 151 -15.51 -0.86 -0.12
N THR A 152 -15.39 -1.81 -1.04
CA THR A 152 -14.36 -2.84 -0.93
C THR A 152 -12.99 -2.23 -1.15
N VAL A 153 -12.09 -2.34 -0.17
CA VAL A 153 -10.78 -1.68 -0.25
C VAL A 153 -9.90 -2.34 -1.31
N ILE A 154 -9.81 -3.66 -1.29
CA ILE A 154 -8.94 -4.45 -2.17
C ILE A 154 -9.79 -5.36 -3.06
N TYR A 155 -9.51 -5.35 -4.36
CA TYR A 155 -10.00 -6.37 -5.28
C TYR A 155 -9.17 -7.65 -5.17
N GLY A 156 -9.83 -8.80 -5.30
CA GLY A 156 -9.16 -10.09 -5.44
C GLY A 156 -8.51 -10.58 -4.15
N ILE A 157 -9.08 -10.20 -3.00
CA ILE A 157 -8.72 -10.77 -1.69
C ILE A 157 -8.75 -12.29 -1.82
N ASN A 158 -7.73 -12.95 -1.27
CA ASN A 158 -7.61 -14.41 -1.30
C ASN A 158 -7.67 -15.06 -2.70
N THR A 159 -7.23 -14.32 -3.73
CA THR A 159 -7.21 -14.84 -5.10
C THR A 159 -5.76 -15.06 -5.55
N ALA A 160 -5.49 -16.24 -6.11
CA ALA A 160 -4.20 -16.57 -6.69
C ALA A 160 -3.75 -15.50 -7.71
N TYR A 161 -2.47 -15.15 -7.72
CA TYR A 161 -1.86 -14.15 -8.62
C TYR A 161 -2.44 -12.72 -8.54
N GLU A 162 -3.24 -12.41 -7.52
CA GLU A 162 -3.57 -11.04 -7.14
C GLU A 162 -2.67 -10.67 -5.95
N HIS A 163 -1.91 -9.58 -6.08
CA HIS A 163 -1.04 -9.06 -5.02
C HIS A 163 -1.33 -7.58 -4.83
N ASN A 164 -1.86 -7.18 -3.68
CA ASN A 164 -2.19 -5.80 -3.38
C ASN A 164 -1.82 -5.50 -1.94
N ARG A 165 -1.20 -4.34 -1.74
CA ARG A 165 -0.85 -3.85 -0.42
C ARG A 165 -1.01 -2.35 -0.38
N LEU A 166 -1.95 -1.90 0.46
CA LEU A 166 -2.33 -0.50 0.60
C LEU A 166 -2.10 -0.05 2.04
N LYS A 167 -1.17 0.88 2.21
CA LYS A 167 -0.83 1.44 3.51
C LYS A 167 -1.74 2.63 3.80
N CYS A 168 -2.30 2.70 5.00
CA CYS A 168 -3.14 3.81 5.44
C CYS A 168 -2.58 4.38 6.74
N GLU A 169 -2.25 5.67 6.70
CA GLU A 169 -1.82 6.47 7.84
C GLU A 169 -3.01 7.32 8.31
N ASN A 170 -3.32 7.24 9.60
CA ASN A 170 -4.42 7.98 10.23
C ASN A 170 -5.77 7.72 9.54
N LEU A 171 -6.16 6.45 9.49
CA LEU A 171 -7.41 5.97 8.91
C LEU A 171 -8.59 6.79 9.43
N ASN A 172 -9.44 7.24 8.50
CA ASN A 172 -10.61 8.09 8.79
C ASN A 172 -10.27 9.40 9.52
N ARG A 173 -9.05 9.91 9.33
CA ARG A 173 -8.55 11.13 10.00
C ARG A 173 -8.50 11.03 11.52
N VAL A 174 -8.37 9.81 12.04
CA VAL A 174 -8.12 9.58 13.45
C VAL A 174 -6.61 9.41 13.62
N ASP A 175 -6.00 10.16 14.54
CA ASP A 175 -4.57 10.06 14.78
C ASP A 175 -4.19 8.68 15.33
N GLY A 176 -3.09 8.12 14.84
CA GLY A 176 -2.56 6.84 15.32
C GLY A 176 -3.29 5.59 14.80
N THR A 177 -4.36 5.71 14.01
CA THR A 177 -5.07 4.56 13.40
C THR A 177 -4.39 4.12 12.10
N HIS A 178 -3.20 3.54 12.23
CA HIS A 178 -2.45 3.00 11.09
C HIS A 178 -2.96 1.60 10.73
N LYS A 179 -3.15 1.37 9.43
CA LYS A 179 -3.62 0.09 8.91
C LYS A 179 -3.01 -0.20 7.54
N ILE A 180 -2.66 -1.44 7.30
CA ILE A 180 -2.28 -1.97 6.00
C ILE A 180 -3.37 -2.95 5.61
N TYR A 181 -3.94 -2.73 4.44
CA TYR A 181 -4.78 -3.71 3.79
C TYR A 181 -3.90 -4.53 2.86
N ASP A 182 -3.96 -5.85 2.99
CA ASP A 182 -3.23 -6.80 2.15
C ASP A 182 -4.19 -7.85 1.59
N ASN A 183 -3.79 -8.54 0.52
CA ASN A 183 -4.59 -9.60 -0.08
C ASN A 183 -4.83 -10.79 0.86
N TYR A 184 -3.95 -10.96 1.85
CA TYR A 184 -3.90 -12.12 2.73
C TYR A 184 -4.37 -11.84 4.16
N GLY A 185 -4.62 -10.57 4.48
CA GLY A 185 -5.13 -10.11 5.77
C GLY A 185 -4.83 -8.64 5.98
N ASP A 186 -5.18 -8.13 7.15
CA ASP A 186 -4.89 -6.77 7.55
C ASP A 186 -3.73 -6.75 8.55
N VAL A 187 -2.94 -5.67 8.54
CA VAL A 187 -1.96 -5.38 9.59
C VAL A 187 -2.27 -4.03 10.20
N LEU A 188 -2.47 -3.96 11.51
CA LEU A 188 -2.82 -2.72 12.19
C LEU A 188 -2.01 -2.51 13.47
N LYS A 189 -2.03 -1.27 13.93
CA LYS A 189 -1.50 -0.89 15.23
C LYS A 189 -2.60 -1.06 16.28
N THR A 190 -2.39 -1.96 17.24
CA THR A 190 -3.40 -2.33 18.24
C THR A 190 -2.90 -2.06 19.65
N ALA A 191 -3.76 -1.50 20.51
CA ALA A 191 -3.42 -1.26 21.91
C ALA A 191 -3.36 -2.59 22.67
N CYS A 192 -2.36 -2.77 23.51
CA CYS A 192 -2.30 -3.91 24.43
C CYS A 192 -3.14 -3.62 25.69
N ASP A 193 -4.46 -3.57 25.56
CA ASP A 193 -5.39 -3.21 26.64
C ASP A 193 -6.48 -4.26 26.94
N GLY A 194 -6.43 -5.42 26.27
CA GLY A 194 -7.36 -6.53 26.49
C GLY A 194 -8.74 -6.34 25.84
N THR A 195 -8.89 -5.32 24.97
CA THR A 195 -10.13 -5.14 24.22
C THR A 195 -10.28 -6.22 23.16
N GLY A 196 -11.37 -7.00 23.23
CA GLY A 196 -11.58 -8.11 22.31
C GLY A 196 -10.57 -9.22 22.56
N ASP A 197 -9.86 -9.64 21.52
CA ASP A 197 -8.81 -10.66 21.60
C ASP A 197 -7.40 -10.07 21.76
N ALA A 198 -7.29 -8.73 21.83
CA ALA A 198 -6.01 -8.04 21.98
C ALA A 198 -5.28 -8.48 23.26
N PRO A 199 -3.92 -8.47 23.26
CA PRO A 199 -3.15 -8.68 24.47
C PRO A 199 -3.56 -7.71 25.58
N SER A 200 -3.64 -8.18 26.82
CA SER A 200 -4.10 -7.39 27.97
C SER A 200 -3.01 -6.52 28.61
N VAL A 201 -1.75 -6.79 28.29
CA VAL A 201 -0.59 -6.05 28.83
C VAL A 201 0.49 -5.82 27.77
N ASP A 202 1.27 -4.76 27.96
CA ASP A 202 2.55 -4.52 27.29
C ASP A 202 3.65 -5.37 27.97
N PRO A 203 4.48 -6.11 27.21
CA PRO A 203 5.53 -6.96 27.78
C PRO A 203 6.70 -6.21 28.42
N ASP A 204 6.81 -4.90 28.24
CA ASP A 204 7.86 -4.03 28.78
C ASP A 204 7.33 -3.08 29.88
N SER A 205 6.11 -3.34 30.42
CA SER A 205 5.43 -2.54 31.45
C SER A 205 5.05 -1.13 30.97
N GLY A 206 3.84 -0.97 30.42
CA GLY A 206 3.35 0.31 29.91
C GLY A 206 1.98 0.24 29.23
N SER A 207 1.63 1.29 28.48
CA SER A 207 0.46 1.37 27.60
C SER A 207 0.89 1.32 26.13
N GLY A 208 1.60 0.26 25.77
CA GLY A 208 2.18 0.05 24.45
C GLY A 208 1.19 -0.41 23.38
N TYR A 209 1.70 -0.53 22.16
CA TYR A 209 0.96 -1.04 21.01
C TYR A 209 1.70 -2.23 20.41
N CYS A 210 0.94 -3.25 20.02
CA CYS A 210 1.42 -4.35 19.21
C CYS A 210 1.06 -4.14 17.73
N LEU A 211 1.76 -4.88 16.87
CA LEU A 211 1.34 -5.10 15.49
C LEU A 211 0.37 -6.27 15.51
N GLU A 212 -0.86 -6.06 15.08
CA GLU A 212 -1.87 -7.10 14.93
C GLU A 212 -1.97 -7.47 13.45
N ALA A 213 -1.94 -8.76 13.17
CA ALA A 213 -2.38 -9.34 11.92
C ALA A 213 -3.73 -10.02 12.15
N SER A 214 -4.77 -9.53 11.47
CA SER A 214 -6.14 -10.00 11.63
C SER A 214 -6.87 -9.97 10.29
N ASN A 215 -8.16 -10.32 10.27
CA ASN A 215 -8.92 -10.58 9.04
C ASN A 215 -8.15 -11.52 8.09
N ILE A 216 -7.48 -12.51 8.68
CA ILE A 216 -6.64 -13.47 7.97
C ILE A 216 -7.52 -14.30 7.03
N GLN A 217 -7.08 -14.43 5.78
CA GLN A 217 -7.85 -15.11 4.75
C GLN A 217 -7.68 -16.64 4.83
N GLN A 218 -8.75 -17.41 4.57
CA GLN A 218 -8.69 -18.88 4.53
C GLN A 218 -8.17 -19.37 3.18
N ASN A 219 -7.35 -20.42 3.14
CA ASN A 219 -6.96 -21.11 1.89
C ASN A 219 -6.01 -20.31 0.96
N CYS A 220 -5.08 -19.58 1.53
CA CYS A 220 -3.98 -19.00 0.76
C CYS A 220 -3.08 -20.14 0.22
N VAL A 221 -3.25 -20.53 -1.05
CA VAL A 221 -2.63 -21.74 -1.64
C VAL A 221 -1.36 -21.49 -2.45
N ASP A 222 -0.92 -20.24 -2.64
CA ASP A 222 0.21 -19.92 -3.51
C ASP A 222 1.52 -19.69 -2.74
N VAL A 223 2.65 -20.04 -3.38
CA VAL A 223 4.05 -19.86 -2.90
C VAL A 223 4.46 -18.42 -2.56
N ASN A 224 3.64 -17.42 -2.86
CA ASN A 224 3.87 -16.01 -2.51
C ASN A 224 2.76 -15.44 -1.62
N SER A 225 1.99 -16.31 -0.96
CA SER A 225 0.96 -15.92 -0.01
C SER A 225 1.57 -15.82 1.37
N ALA A 226 2.18 -14.67 1.66
CA ALA A 226 2.62 -14.33 2.99
C ALA A 226 2.03 -12.98 3.38
N LEU A 227 1.48 -12.89 4.59
CA LEU A 227 1.10 -11.60 5.15
C LEU A 227 2.31 -10.99 5.85
N ARG A 228 2.89 -9.96 5.24
CA ARG A 228 4.02 -9.21 5.79
C ARG A 228 3.57 -8.36 6.99
N ILE A 229 3.94 -8.77 8.20
CA ILE A 229 3.61 -8.07 9.46
C ILE A 229 4.64 -6.97 9.72
N ILE A 230 5.93 -7.32 9.68
CA ILE A 230 7.05 -6.38 9.84
C ILE A 230 7.74 -6.23 8.50
N GLU A 231 7.77 -5.02 7.96
CA GLU A 231 8.27 -4.73 6.61
C GLU A 231 9.55 -3.90 6.65
N ASP A 232 10.67 -4.57 6.37
CA ASP A 232 11.99 -3.98 6.12
C ASP A 232 12.45 -2.97 7.18
N VAL A 233 12.24 -3.31 8.46
CA VAL A 233 12.69 -2.48 9.60
C VAL A 233 14.21 -2.49 9.64
N ARG A 234 14.81 -1.28 9.67
CA ARG A 234 16.26 -1.13 9.75
C ARG A 234 16.71 -0.92 11.19
N ILE A 235 17.66 -1.73 11.64
CA ILE A 235 18.23 -1.67 13.00
C ILE A 235 19.75 -1.55 12.89
N TRP A 236 20.35 -0.61 13.62
CA TRP A 236 21.80 -0.45 13.66
C TRP A 236 22.40 -1.38 14.71
N LEU A 237 23.39 -2.19 14.33
CA LEU A 237 24.12 -3.09 15.21
C LEU A 237 25.62 -2.86 15.10
N ALA A 238 26.33 -3.09 16.20
CA ALA A 238 27.78 -3.19 16.18
C ALA A 238 28.22 -4.51 15.53
N ALA A 239 29.47 -4.56 15.05
CA ALA A 239 30.10 -5.80 14.60
C ALA A 239 30.09 -6.85 15.74
N GLY A 240 29.68 -8.07 15.43
CA GLY A 240 29.58 -9.13 16.42
C GLY A 240 28.56 -10.20 16.06
N THR A 241 28.47 -11.22 16.91
CA THR A 241 27.46 -12.26 16.81
C THR A 241 26.23 -11.85 17.60
N HIS A 242 25.06 -11.93 16.96
CA HIS A 242 23.78 -11.52 17.52
C HIS A 242 22.72 -12.60 17.32
N THR A 243 21.68 -12.55 18.15
CA THR A 243 20.35 -13.11 17.82
C THR A 243 19.29 -12.02 17.91
N LEU A 244 18.18 -12.21 17.19
CA LEU A 244 17.05 -11.29 17.21
C LEU A 244 15.76 -12.06 17.47
N ALA A 245 14.98 -11.61 18.46
CA ALA A 245 13.74 -12.23 18.87
C ALA A 245 12.58 -11.24 18.91
N TYR A 246 11.44 -11.63 18.32
CA TYR A 246 10.17 -10.93 18.52
C TYR A 246 9.28 -11.71 19.49
N LYS A 247 8.67 -11.01 20.45
CA LYS A 247 7.60 -11.57 21.31
C LYS A 247 6.31 -11.64 20.49
N VAL A 248 5.62 -12.77 20.58
CA VAL A 248 4.43 -13.07 19.78
C VAL A 248 3.32 -13.62 20.67
N GLN A 249 2.09 -13.19 20.41
CA GLN A 249 0.87 -13.86 20.86
C GLN A 249 0.04 -14.26 19.64
N THR A 250 -0.76 -15.31 19.78
CA THR A 250 -1.71 -15.71 18.74
C THR A 250 -2.96 -16.31 19.38
N THR A 251 -4.11 -16.15 18.73
CA THR A 251 -5.36 -16.84 19.10
C THR A 251 -5.53 -18.20 18.42
N TYR A 252 -4.60 -18.55 17.52
CA TYR A 252 -4.61 -19.82 16.78
C TYR A 252 -4.73 -21.00 17.75
N THR A 253 -5.36 -22.08 17.27
CA THR A 253 -5.73 -23.21 18.15
C THR A 253 -4.50 -23.93 18.73
N THR A 254 -3.42 -24.05 17.95
CA THR A 254 -2.22 -24.81 18.36
C THR A 254 -0.96 -23.94 18.31
N SER A 255 -0.68 -23.40 17.13
CA SER A 255 0.51 -22.60 16.85
C SER A 255 0.25 -21.74 15.62
N VAL A 256 1.19 -20.83 15.35
CA VAL A 256 1.25 -20.07 14.10
C VAL A 256 2.62 -20.20 13.46
N ASP A 257 2.67 -20.53 12.17
CA ASP A 257 3.92 -20.54 11.39
C ASP A 257 4.31 -19.14 10.93
N LEU A 258 5.52 -18.74 11.33
CA LEU A 258 6.12 -17.46 11.00
C LEU A 258 7.48 -17.64 10.32
N VAL A 259 7.83 -16.67 9.47
CA VAL A 259 9.14 -16.59 8.82
C VAL A 259 9.80 -15.25 9.13
N LEU A 260 10.88 -15.30 9.92
CA LEU A 260 11.73 -14.15 10.23
C LEU A 260 12.91 -14.12 9.25
N THR A 261 13.08 -13.00 8.55
CA THR A 261 14.19 -12.78 7.61
C THR A 261 15.03 -11.58 8.06
N ILE A 262 16.35 -11.76 8.05
CA ILE A 262 17.32 -10.74 8.43
C ILE A 262 18.37 -10.65 7.32
N ASP A 263 18.47 -9.48 6.70
CA ASP A 263 19.57 -9.13 5.80
C ASP A 263 20.60 -8.31 6.59
N TYR A 264 21.86 -8.75 6.61
CA TYR A 264 22.93 -8.17 7.41
C TYR A 264 24.25 -8.17 6.64
N ILE A 265 25.23 -7.39 7.11
CA ILE A 265 26.58 -7.38 6.52
C ILE A 265 27.37 -8.58 7.03
N GLY A 266 27.49 -9.61 6.21
CA GLY A 266 28.19 -10.86 6.54
C GLY A 266 29.67 -10.84 6.14
N THR A 267 30.23 -12.01 5.84
CA THR A 267 31.63 -12.18 5.43
C THR A 267 31.98 -11.30 4.24
N ASP A 268 33.20 -10.74 4.24
CA ASP A 268 33.74 -9.87 3.19
C ASP A 268 32.92 -8.58 2.92
N GLY A 269 32.09 -8.14 3.88
CA GLY A 269 31.26 -6.94 3.75
C GLY A 269 30.05 -7.14 2.83
N VAL A 270 29.69 -8.38 2.50
CA VAL A 270 28.59 -8.70 1.57
C VAL A 270 27.29 -8.89 2.34
N ILE A 271 26.20 -8.33 1.80
CA ILE A 271 24.86 -8.55 2.34
C ILE A 271 24.52 -10.04 2.29
N THR A 272 24.29 -10.60 3.47
CA THR A 272 23.95 -12.00 3.71
C THR A 272 22.56 -12.07 4.32
N ARG A 273 21.79 -13.10 3.94
CA ARG A 273 20.44 -13.34 4.44
C ARG A 273 20.42 -14.51 5.40
N ALA A 274 19.86 -14.30 6.59
CA ALA A 274 19.44 -15.36 7.50
C ALA A 274 17.91 -15.45 7.51
N THR A 275 17.39 -16.68 7.53
CA THR A 275 15.94 -16.95 7.56
C THR A 275 15.64 -17.99 8.62
N LYS A 276 14.63 -17.72 9.44
CA LYS A 276 14.10 -18.66 10.43
C LYS A 276 12.62 -18.89 10.16
N SER A 277 12.26 -20.13 9.83
CA SER A 277 10.87 -20.59 9.82
C SER A 277 10.60 -21.35 11.11
N ALA A 278 9.56 -20.97 11.84
CA ALA A 278 9.21 -21.62 13.10
C ALA A 278 7.72 -21.51 13.41
N ALA A 279 7.16 -22.59 13.97
CA ALA A 279 5.87 -22.60 14.62
C ALA A 279 5.99 -21.97 16.00
N VAL A 280 5.22 -20.92 16.27
CA VAL A 280 5.11 -20.29 17.59
C VAL A 280 3.84 -20.78 18.26
N ALA A 281 3.96 -21.37 19.45
CA ALA A 281 2.82 -21.90 20.19
C ALA A 281 1.79 -20.83 20.53
N THR A 282 0.52 -21.24 20.69
CA THR A 282 -0.55 -20.37 21.16
C THR A 282 -0.28 -19.78 22.55
N ARG A 283 -0.89 -18.63 22.84
CA ARG A 283 -0.77 -17.95 24.13
C ARG A 283 -1.48 -18.73 25.23
N ASP A 284 -0.93 -18.74 26.44
CA ASP A 284 -1.60 -19.37 27.60
C ASP A 284 -2.78 -18.50 28.11
N ASN A 285 -2.69 -17.18 27.92
CA ASN A 285 -3.71 -16.17 28.21
C ASN A 285 -3.35 -14.85 27.49
N ASP A 286 -4.22 -13.85 27.56
CA ASP A 286 -4.03 -12.54 26.90
C ASP A 286 -2.85 -11.71 27.46
N ALA A 287 -2.27 -12.07 28.60
CA ALA A 287 -1.07 -11.44 29.14
C ALA A 287 0.25 -12.17 28.79
N ASP A 288 0.18 -13.33 28.13
CA ASP A 288 1.33 -14.20 27.89
C ASP A 288 2.21 -13.72 26.72
N TRP A 289 3.28 -12.98 27.03
CA TRP A 289 4.32 -12.63 26.05
C TRP A 289 5.58 -13.50 26.13
N THR A 290 5.45 -14.74 26.63
CA THR A 290 6.59 -15.66 26.76
C THR A 290 6.97 -16.33 25.43
N LYS A 291 6.04 -16.39 24.46
CA LYS A 291 6.28 -17.01 23.16
C LYS A 291 7.07 -16.06 22.26
N THR A 292 8.04 -16.58 21.53
CA THR A 292 8.91 -15.79 20.65
C THR A 292 9.22 -16.54 19.36
N ILE A 293 9.43 -15.78 18.28
CA ILE A 293 10.23 -16.23 17.14
C ILE A 293 11.62 -15.64 17.28
N THR A 294 12.63 -16.51 17.39
CA THR A 294 14.04 -16.12 17.60
C THR A 294 14.88 -16.61 16.43
N SER A 295 15.67 -15.72 15.84
CA SER A 295 16.60 -16.06 14.78
C SER A 295 17.66 -17.05 15.26
N ASP A 296 18.23 -17.82 14.34
CA ASP A 296 19.53 -18.44 14.60
C ASP A 296 20.60 -17.33 14.75
N SER A 297 21.76 -17.65 15.34
CA SER A 297 22.84 -16.69 15.49
C SER A 297 23.36 -16.24 14.13
N PHE A 298 23.53 -14.92 13.95
CA PHE A 298 24.13 -14.31 12.77
C PHE A 298 25.26 -13.39 13.20
N THR A 299 26.27 -13.20 12.35
CA THR A 299 27.45 -12.39 12.69
C THR A 299 27.59 -11.23 11.71
N THR A 300 27.46 -10.01 12.22
CA THR A 300 27.79 -8.80 11.48
C THR A 300 29.31 -8.60 11.51
N THR A 301 29.95 -8.42 10.35
CA THR A 301 31.41 -8.25 10.28
C THR A 301 31.87 -6.82 10.53
N GLU A 302 30.97 -5.87 10.38
CA GLU A 302 31.19 -4.45 10.65
C GLU A 302 29.94 -3.82 11.31
N ASP A 303 30.11 -2.64 11.89
CA ASP A 303 29.00 -1.84 12.38
C ASP A 303 28.11 -1.42 11.21
N GLY A 304 26.80 -1.62 11.33
CA GLY A 304 25.93 -1.30 10.22
C GLY A 304 24.45 -1.59 10.44
N TRP A 305 23.68 -1.29 9.40
CA TRP A 305 22.25 -1.56 9.38
C TRP A 305 21.99 -3.02 8.99
N ILE A 306 21.17 -3.69 9.78
CA ILE A 306 20.43 -4.88 9.35
C ILE A 306 19.03 -4.47 8.88
N THR A 307 18.43 -5.27 8.01
CA THR A 307 17.03 -5.15 7.58
C THR A 307 16.26 -6.38 8.03
N VAL A 308 15.14 -6.18 8.71
CA VAL A 308 14.35 -7.24 9.34
C VAL A 308 12.93 -7.25 8.80
N SER A 309 12.46 -8.43 8.42
CA SER A 309 11.10 -8.67 7.97
C SER A 309 10.49 -9.89 8.65
N LEU A 310 9.20 -9.84 8.96
CA LEU A 310 8.44 -10.93 9.56
C LEU A 310 7.18 -11.20 8.74
N ASP A 311 7.06 -12.44 8.28
CA ASP A 311 5.98 -12.92 7.43
C ASP A 311 5.15 -13.97 8.18
N LEU A 312 3.83 -13.83 8.12
CA LEU A 312 2.87 -14.88 8.49
C LEU A 312 2.61 -15.78 7.28
N VAL A 313 2.78 -17.08 7.47
CA VAL A 313 2.66 -18.09 6.41
C VAL A 313 1.63 -19.20 6.72
N GLU A 314 0.90 -19.07 7.83
CA GLU A 314 -0.24 -19.91 8.20
C GLU A 314 -1.52 -19.08 8.23
N TYR A 315 -2.64 -19.70 7.90
CA TYR A 315 -3.87 -19.01 7.52
C TYR A 315 -5.11 -19.63 8.18
N GLU A 316 -5.35 -19.28 9.44
CA GLU A 316 -6.59 -19.58 10.16
C GLU A 316 -7.45 -18.31 10.23
N ALA A 317 -8.71 -18.39 9.77
CA ALA A 317 -9.58 -17.23 9.76
C ALA A 317 -10.32 -17.05 11.08
N ASN A 318 -10.60 -15.77 11.37
CA ASN A 318 -11.09 -15.28 12.66
C ASN A 318 -10.06 -15.37 13.78
N ASP A 319 -8.84 -15.81 13.46
CA ASP A 319 -7.72 -15.79 14.37
C ASP A 319 -6.77 -14.64 14.05
N GLU A 320 -6.01 -14.27 15.08
CA GLU A 320 -5.21 -13.06 15.12
C GLU A 320 -3.82 -13.36 15.64
N VAL A 321 -2.83 -12.65 15.10
CA VAL A 321 -1.42 -12.75 15.50
C VAL A 321 -0.95 -11.38 15.94
N TYR A 322 -0.38 -11.31 17.13
CA TYR A 322 0.11 -10.09 17.73
C TYR A 322 1.63 -10.16 17.90
N VAL A 323 2.32 -9.15 17.40
CA VAL A 323 3.79 -9.06 17.47
C VAL A 323 4.18 -7.80 18.21
N TRP A 324 5.00 -7.96 19.24
CA TRP A 324 5.57 -6.81 19.93
C TRP A 324 6.58 -6.11 19.02
N PRO A 325 6.43 -4.81 18.69
CA PRO A 325 7.23 -4.17 17.64
C PRO A 325 8.70 -3.97 18.01
N LYS A 326 9.08 -4.16 19.28
CA LYS A 326 10.46 -4.00 19.75
C LYS A 326 11.11 -5.38 19.88
N PRO A 327 12.04 -5.76 18.99
CA PRO A 327 12.73 -7.02 19.15
C PRO A 327 13.74 -6.96 20.31
N THR A 328 13.97 -8.10 20.93
CA THR A 328 15.13 -8.32 21.81
C THR A 328 16.32 -8.71 20.95
N ILE A 329 17.48 -8.08 21.20
CA ILE A 329 18.73 -8.39 20.50
C ILE A 329 19.79 -8.71 21.55
N THR A 330 20.50 -9.82 21.36
CA THR A 330 21.55 -10.29 22.28
C THR A 330 22.79 -10.72 21.56
#